data_AF-A0A327JF82-F1
#
_entry.id   AF-A0A327JF82-F1
#
_cell.length_a   1.000
_cell.length_b   1.000
_cell.length_c   1.000
_cell.angle_alpha   90.00
_cell.angle_beta   90.00
_cell.angle_gamma   90.00
#
_symmetry.space_group_name_H-M   'P 1'
#
loop_
_entity.id
_entity.type
_entity.pdbx_description
1 polymer ?
#
loop_
_entity_poly.entity_id
_entity_poly.type
_entity_poly.pdbx_seq_one_letter_code
_entity_poly.pdbx_strand_id
1 'polypeptide(L)'
;MPWESAERIAVSGLAFIAGETESLGRFLAETGLGPENLRSAAGEPWFLCAVLEFLMANEDLLLVFVERIRVRPTMIAAAHLALSEDGGDVTIN
;
A
#
# COMPACT_ATOMS: atom_id res chain seq x y z
N MET A 1 -4.15 10.95 10.75
CA MET A 1 -2.75 10.60 10.40
C MET A 1 -2.34 11.53 9.26
N PRO A 2 -1.12 12.10 9.22
CA PRO A 2 -0.71 12.94 8.10
C PRO A 2 -0.38 12.08 6.86
N TRP A 3 -0.66 12.62 5.66
CA TRP A 3 -0.45 11.93 4.38
C TRP A 3 0.98 11.42 4.19
N GLU A 4 2.00 12.21 4.53
CA GLU A 4 3.42 11.81 4.46
C GLU A 4 3.71 10.56 5.32
N SER A 5 3.00 10.36 6.43
CA SER A 5 3.14 9.13 7.23
C SER A 5 2.42 7.95 6.59
N ALA A 6 1.24 8.17 6.00
CA ALA A 6 0.50 7.15 5.29
C ALA A 6 1.26 6.67 4.05
N GLU A 7 1.78 7.60 3.25
CA GLU A 7 2.64 7.35 2.09
C GLU A 7 3.86 6.52 2.49
N ARG A 8 4.59 6.91 3.55
CA ARG A 8 5.74 6.13 4.03
C ARG A 8 5.39 4.70 4.44
N ILE A 9 4.24 4.50 5.09
CA ILE A 9 3.77 3.15 5.45
C ILE A 9 3.46 2.35 4.19
N ALA A 10 2.75 2.92 3.21
CA ALA A 10 2.41 2.26 1.97
C ALA A 10 3.65 1.91 1.12
N VAL A 11 4.59 2.84 0.98
CA VAL A 11 5.86 2.62 0.27
C VAL A 11 6.68 1.53 0.97
N SER A 12 6.70 1.51 2.30
CA SER A 12 7.36 0.44 3.06
C SER A 12 6.68 -0.91 2.84
N GLY A 13 5.35 -0.94 2.77
CA GLY A 13 4.56 -2.12 2.45
C GLY A 13 4.85 -2.64 1.03
N LEU A 14 4.94 -1.73 0.06
CA LEU A 14 5.32 -2.07 -1.31
C LEU A 14 6.72 -2.67 -1.37
N ALA A 15 7.69 -2.07 -0.69
CA ALA A 15 9.06 -2.59 -0.61
C ALA A 15 9.10 -3.97 0.07
N PHE A 16 8.23 -4.22 1.06
CA PHE A 16 8.08 -5.51 1.69
C PHE A 16 7.54 -6.57 0.73
N ILE A 17 6.47 -6.27 -0.02
CA ILE A 17 5.91 -7.17 -1.04
C ILE A 17 6.91 -7.40 -2.17
N ALA A 18 7.60 -6.35 -2.64
CA ALA A 18 8.60 -6.45 -3.71
C ALA A 18 9.81 -7.31 -3.31
N GLY A 19 10.07 -7.48 -2.02
CA GLY A 19 11.08 -8.41 -1.51
C GLY A 19 10.66 -9.88 -1.56
N GLU A 20 9.36 -10.16 -1.70
CA GLU A 20 8.76 -11.50 -1.72
C GLU A 20 8.17 -11.79 -3.10
N THR A 21 8.90 -12.53 -3.94
CA THR A 21 8.52 -12.79 -5.34
C THR A 21 7.13 -13.43 -5.48
N GLU A 22 6.73 -14.31 -4.56
CA GLU A 22 5.37 -14.89 -4.54
C GLU A 22 4.30 -13.83 -4.25
N SER A 23 4.51 -13.01 -3.22
CA SER A 23 3.59 -11.95 -2.84
C SER A 23 3.45 -10.91 -3.95
N LEU A 24 4.58 -10.52 -4.57
CA LEU A 24 4.60 -9.62 -5.72
C LEU A 24 3.84 -10.20 -6.91
N GLY A 25 4.07 -11.48 -7.24
CA GLY A 25 3.36 -12.15 -8.33
C GLY A 25 1.85 -12.19 -8.11
N ARG A 26 1.41 -12.47 -6.87
CA ARG A 26 -0.01 -12.47 -6.50
C ARG A 26 -0.61 -11.08 -6.55
N PHE A 27 0.10 -10.08 -6.05
CA PHE A 27 -0.32 -8.67 -6.11
C PHE A 27 -0.52 -8.21 -7.56
N LEU A 28 0.44 -8.48 -8.45
CA LEU A 28 0.32 -8.14 -9.88
C LEU A 28 -0.87 -8.85 -10.55
N ALA A 29 -1.13 -10.11 -10.19
CA ALA A 29 -2.28 -10.87 -10.68
C ALA A 29 -3.61 -10.30 -10.19
N GLU A 30 -3.69 -9.84 -8.93
CA GLU A 30 -4.89 -9.23 -8.34
C GLU A 30 -5.16 -7.84 -8.92
N THR A 31 -4.12 -7.00 -9.07
CA THR A 31 -4.29 -5.64 -9.62
C THR A 31 -4.38 -5.62 -11.15
N GLY A 32 -4.05 -6.73 -11.81
CA GLY A 32 -3.96 -6.81 -13.28
C GLY A 32 -2.86 -5.92 -13.87
N LEU A 33 -1.87 -5.52 -13.05
CA LEU A 33 -0.80 -4.62 -13.48
C LEU A 33 0.38 -5.44 -14.01
N GLY A 34 0.93 -5.01 -15.14
CA GLY A 34 2.19 -5.54 -15.65
C GLY A 34 3.41 -4.96 -14.91
N PRO A 35 4.57 -5.63 -14.94
CA PRO A 35 5.80 -5.14 -14.32
C PRO A 35 6.26 -3.78 -14.89
N GLU A 36 5.88 -3.46 -16.13
CA GLU A 36 6.14 -2.18 -16.78
C GLU A 36 5.29 -1.03 -16.22
N ASN A 37 4.02 -1.30 -15.92
CA ASN A 37 3.09 -0.32 -15.31
C ASN A 37 3.30 -0.19 -13.81
N LEU A 38 3.89 -1.20 -13.14
CA LEU A 38 4.14 -1.20 -11.72
C LEU A 38 4.90 0.06 -11.26
N ARG A 39 5.96 0.46 -11.98
CA ARG A 39 6.75 1.63 -11.59
C ARG A 39 5.98 2.95 -11.75
N SER A 40 5.13 3.04 -12.76
CA SER A 40 4.26 4.21 -12.94
C SER A 40 3.15 4.25 -11.90
N ALA A 41 2.55 3.09 -11.60
CA ALA A 41 1.51 2.96 -10.60
C ALA A 41 2.05 3.18 -9.19
N ALA A 42 3.30 2.81 -8.89
CA ALA A 42 3.93 3.03 -7.58
C ALA A 42 3.99 4.51 -7.14
N GLY A 43 3.90 5.46 -8.08
CA GLY A 43 3.81 6.89 -7.78
C GLY A 43 2.38 7.38 -7.54
N GLU A 44 1.38 6.53 -7.71
CA GLU A 44 -0.03 6.92 -7.61
C GLU A 44 -0.61 6.61 -6.21
N PRO A 45 -1.37 7.54 -5.62
CA PRO A 45 -1.95 7.35 -4.29
C PRO A 45 -2.95 6.17 -4.24
N TRP A 46 -3.73 5.96 -5.31
CA TRP A 46 -4.66 4.83 -5.39
C TRP A 46 -3.94 3.47 -5.41
N PHE A 47 -2.72 3.42 -5.93
CA PHE A 47 -1.92 2.20 -5.95
C PHE A 47 -1.32 1.91 -4.57
N LEU A 48 -0.85 2.95 -3.88
CA LEU A 48 -0.44 2.85 -2.48
C LEU A 48 -1.59 2.35 -1.59
N CYS A 49 -2.83 2.78 -1.86
CA CYS A 49 -4.01 2.20 -1.23
C CYS A 49 -4.16 0.70 -1.51
N ALA A 50 -4.07 0.28 -2.78
CA ALA A 50 -4.18 -1.11 -3.17
C ALA A 50 -3.13 -2.01 -2.48
N VAL A 51 -1.91 -1.50 -2.28
CA VAL A 51 -0.85 -2.20 -1.53
C VAL A 51 -1.26 -2.41 -0.07
N LEU A 52 -1.80 -1.38 0.59
CA LEU A 52 -2.26 -1.49 1.97
C LEU A 52 -3.46 -2.44 2.09
N GLU A 53 -4.41 -2.38 1.14
CA GLU A 53 -5.54 -3.31 1.06
C GLU A 53 -5.06 -4.75 0.90
N PHE A 54 -4.07 -5.01 0.02
CA PHE A 54 -3.49 -6.33 -0.16
C PHE A 54 -2.83 -6.85 1.13
N LEU A 55 -2.13 -5.99 1.86
CA LEU A 55 -1.59 -6.36 3.17
C LEU A 55 -2.73 -6.66 4.16
N MET A 56 -3.79 -5.85 4.21
CA MET A 56 -4.94 -6.07 5.09
C MET A 56 -5.72 -7.34 4.75
N ALA A 57 -5.79 -7.71 3.47
CA ALA A 57 -6.42 -8.94 3.00
C ALA A 57 -5.63 -10.21 3.38
N ASN A 58 -4.34 -10.09 3.66
CA ASN A 58 -3.45 -11.20 4.03
C ASN A 58 -2.96 -11.02 5.47
N GLU A 59 -3.66 -11.62 6.43
CA GLU A 59 -3.36 -11.46 7.86
C GLU A 59 -1.91 -11.83 8.24
N ASP A 60 -1.35 -12.90 7.65
CA ASP A 60 0.05 -13.29 7.84
C ASP A 60 1.04 -12.18 7.39
N LEU A 61 0.85 -11.64 6.18
CA LEU A 61 1.70 -10.56 5.66
C LEU A 61 1.53 -9.29 6.49
N LEU A 62 0.29 -8.98 6.89
CA LEU A 62 0.00 -7.84 7.75
C LEU A 62 0.76 -7.95 9.07
N LEU A 63 0.67 -9.09 9.76
CA LEU A 63 1.32 -9.33 11.05
C LEU A 63 2.84 -9.20 10.95
N VAL A 64 3.45 -9.81 9.93
CA VAL A 64 4.90 -9.70 9.69
C VAL A 64 5.30 -8.25 9.40
N PHE A 65 4.51 -7.54 8.59
CA PHE A 65 4.79 -6.16 8.25
C PHE A 65 4.69 -5.24 9.48
N VAL A 66 3.58 -5.29 10.22
CA VAL A 66 3.38 -4.43 11.40
C VAL A 66 4.40 -4.73 12.50
N GLU A 67 4.86 -5.98 12.62
CA GLU A 67 5.95 -6.36 13.52
C GLU A 67 7.30 -5.75 13.07
N ARG A 68 7.61 -5.77 11.77
CA ARG A 68 8.82 -5.14 11.20
C ARG A 68 8.90 -3.65 11.48
N ILE A 69 7.82 -2.91 11.25
CA ILE A 69 7.79 -1.45 11.44
C ILE A 69 7.35 -1.04 12.85
N ARG A 70 7.08 -2.00 13.74
CA ARG A 70 6.65 -1.80 15.13
C ARG A 70 5.42 -0.89 15.26
N VAL A 71 4.46 -1.04 14.35
CA VAL A 71 3.19 -0.29 14.39
C VAL A 71 2.01 -1.19 14.74
N ARG A 72 0.85 -0.59 15.00
CA ARG A 72 -0.39 -1.34 15.15
C ARG A 72 -1.04 -1.60 13.78
N PRO A 73 -1.71 -2.73 13.56
CA PRO A 73 -2.45 -2.99 12.33
C PRO A 73 -3.54 -1.94 12.05
N THR A 74 -4.10 -1.31 13.09
CA THR A 74 -5.02 -0.18 12.94
C THR A 74 -4.39 1.03 12.25
N MET A 75 -3.05 1.19 12.29
CA MET A 75 -2.35 2.24 11.56
C MET A 75 -2.34 1.98 10.06
N ILE A 76 -2.35 0.72 9.62
CA ILE A 76 -2.42 0.35 8.20
C ILE A 76 -3.79 0.77 7.64
N ALA A 77 -4.86 0.45 8.36
CA ALA A 77 -6.21 0.88 8.00
C ALA A 77 -6.35 2.42 8.00
N ALA A 78 -5.76 3.10 8.97
CA ALA A 78 -5.76 4.56 9.02
C ALA A 78 -4.92 5.20 7.90
N ALA A 79 -3.81 4.56 7.48
CA ALA A 79 -3.03 4.99 6.33
C ALA A 79 -3.82 4.82 5.02
N HIS A 80 -4.50 3.68 4.86
CA HIS A 80 -5.36 3.40 3.72
C HIS A 80 -6.49 4.44 3.60
N LEU A 81 -7.17 4.74 4.70
CA LEU A 81 -8.21 5.76 4.74
C LEU A 81 -7.65 7.14 4.34
N ALA A 82 -6.52 7.55 4.93
CA ALA A 82 -5.92 8.85 4.62
C ALA A 82 -5.50 9.00 3.14
N LEU A 83 -4.97 7.94 2.52
CA LEU A 83 -4.62 7.94 1.10
C LEU A 83 -5.87 7.92 0.20
N SER A 84 -6.94 7.25 0.64
CA SER A 84 -8.22 7.21 -0.09
C SER A 84 -8.99 8.53 -0.01
N GLU A 85 -8.88 9.28 1.08
CA GLU A 85 -9.55 10.58 1.27
C GLU A 85 -8.83 11.71 0.51
N ASP A 86 -7.50 11.69 0.43
CA ASP A 86 -6.70 12.74 -0.22
C ASP A 86 -6.55 12.52 -1.74
N GLY A 87 -6.74 11.29 -2.24
CA GLY A 87 -6.80 10.99 -3.68
C GLY A 87 -7.98 11.62 -4.44
N GLY A 88 -8.81 12.42 -3.75
CA GLY A 88 -9.98 13.12 -4.27
C GLY A 88 -9.90 14.65 -4.32
N ASP A 89 -8.83 15.30 -3.85
CA ASP A 89 -8.72 16.78 -3.89
C ASP A 89 -7.99 17.31 -5.14
N VAL A 90 -8.32 16.77 -6.31
CA VAL A 90 -8.17 17.51 -7.57
C VAL A 90 -9.57 17.88 -8.03
N THR A 91 -9.91 19.19 -7.92
CA THR A 91 -11.19 19.90 -8.16
C THR A 91 -11.69 20.45 -6.81
N ILE A 92 -11.41 21.70 -6.39
CA ILE A 92 -11.76 22.97 -7.07
C ILE A 92 -10.78 24.11 -6.69
N ASN A 93 -10.03 24.65 -7.66
CA ASN A 93 -9.75 26.09 -7.77
C ASN A 93 -9.44 26.49 -9.21
#